data_AF-A0A353WVD5-F1
#
_entry.id   AF-A0A353WVD5-F1
#
_cell.length_a   1.000
_cell.length_b   1.000
_cell.length_c   1.000
_cell.angle_alpha   90.00
_cell.angle_beta   90.00
_cell.angle_gamma   90.00
#
_symmetry.space_group_name_H-M   'P 1'
#
loop_
_entity.id
_entity.type
_entity.pdbx_description
1 polymer ?
#
loop_
_entity_poly.entity_id
_entity_poly.type
_entity_poly.pdbx_seq_one_letter_code
_entity_poly.pdbx_strand_id
1 'polypeptide(L)'
;EDNETYLFDSYLFVFNSDETVSATDANETIQGSYSVFRDDGRIELRMNFFNNPGFTELNDDWYFISINQKIIRFDDSGDMLEFQQQ
;
A
#
# COMPACT_ATOMS: atom_id res chain seq x y z
N GLU A 1 -8.44 -8.24 -14.76
CA GLU A 1 -8.94 -8.43 -13.39
C GLU A 1 -9.60 -7.13 -12.97
N ASP A 2 -10.52 -7.19 -12.02
CA ASP A 2 -11.17 -5.98 -11.52
C ASP A 2 -10.21 -5.38 -10.48
N ASN A 3 -9.86 -4.10 -10.62
CA ASN A 3 -9.00 -3.42 -9.64
C ASN A 3 -9.70 -3.42 -8.28
N GLU A 4 -9.18 -4.15 -7.29
CA GLU A 4 -9.77 -4.30 -5.95
C GLU A 4 -9.29 -3.22 -4.95
N THR A 5 -8.35 -2.36 -5.35
CA THR A 5 -7.79 -1.32 -4.47
C THR A 5 -8.83 -0.29 -3.98
N TYR A 6 -9.99 -0.17 -4.64
CA TYR A 6 -11.10 0.69 -4.22
C TYR A 6 -11.63 0.34 -2.81
N LEU A 7 -11.38 -0.88 -2.33
CA LEU A 7 -11.75 -1.31 -0.98
C LEU A 7 -11.03 -0.49 0.10
N PHE A 8 -9.94 0.21 -0.25
CA PHE A 8 -9.09 0.93 0.68
C PHE A 8 -9.20 2.46 0.57
N ASP A 9 -10.10 2.98 -0.28
CA ASP A 9 -10.24 4.43 -0.56
C ASP A 9 -10.55 5.28 0.69
N SER A 10 -11.15 4.68 1.72
CA SER A 10 -11.48 5.37 2.97
C SER A 10 -10.35 5.36 4.01
N TYR A 11 -9.27 4.62 3.77
CA TYR A 11 -8.18 4.46 4.75
C TYR A 11 -7.10 5.51 4.56
N LEU A 12 -6.67 6.09 5.67
CA LEU A 12 -5.43 6.87 5.76
C LEU A 12 -4.28 5.93 6.13
N PHE A 13 -3.24 5.93 5.31
CA PHE A 13 -2.03 5.15 5.54
C PHE A 13 -0.92 6.02 6.14
N VAL A 14 -0.29 5.56 7.22
CA VAL A 14 0.86 6.21 7.84
C VAL A 14 2.03 5.22 7.86
N PHE A 15 3.08 5.54 7.11
CA PHE A 15 4.32 4.79 7.04
C PHE A 15 5.35 5.37 8.01
N ASN A 16 5.70 4.62 9.04
CA ASN A 16 6.61 5.07 10.10
C ASN A 16 8.06 4.65 9.81
N SER A 17 9.02 5.42 10.30
CA SER A 17 10.45 5.14 10.09
C SER A 17 10.97 3.83 10.71
N ASP A 18 10.15 3.15 11.51
CA ASP A 18 10.43 1.85 12.14
C ASP A 18 9.86 0.66 11.35
N GLU A 19 9.57 0.85 10.06
CA GLU A 19 9.05 -0.16 9.14
C GLU A 19 7.63 -0.64 9.47
N THR A 20 6.89 0.11 10.31
CA THR A 20 5.46 -0.12 10.56
C THR A 20 4.58 0.74 9.67
N VAL A 21 3.42 0.20 9.29
CA VAL A 21 2.37 0.94 8.58
C VAL A 21 1.04 0.80 9.32
N SER A 22 0.32 1.90 9.50
CA SER A 22 -1.06 1.86 9.98
C SER A 22 -2.02 2.27 8.86
N ALA A 23 -3.13 1.54 8.74
CA ALA A 23 -4.27 1.89 7.89
C ALA A 23 -5.45 2.21 8.80
N THR A 24 -5.97 3.44 8.74
CA THR A 24 -7.05 3.90 9.63
C THR A 24 -8.21 4.45 8.84
N ASP A 25 -9.42 3.93 9.08
CA ASP A 25 -10.68 4.51 8.60
C ASP A 25 -11.49 5.06 9.81
N ALA A 26 -12.79 5.30 9.63
CA ALA A 26 -13.66 5.78 10.70
C ALA A 26 -13.97 4.72 11.78
N ASN A 27 -13.76 3.43 11.50
CA ASN A 27 -14.22 2.32 12.32
C ASN A 27 -13.07 1.62 13.05
N GLU A 28 -11.90 1.53 12.42
CA GLU A 28 -10.79 0.74 12.91
C GLU A 28 -9.41 1.29 12.51
N THR A 29 -8.40 0.78 13.18
CA THR A 29 -7.00 0.96 12.82
C THR A 29 -6.37 -0.42 12.69
N ILE A 30 -5.88 -0.73 11.49
CA ILE A 30 -5.17 -1.96 11.18
C ILE A 30 -3.68 -1.67 11.15
N GLN A 31 -2.92 -2.51 11.85
CA GLN A 31 -1.47 -2.40 11.91
C GLN A 31 -0.84 -3.44 10.97
N GLY A 32 0.22 -3.03 10.31
CA GLY A 32 1.04 -3.87 9.45
C GLY A 32 2.50 -3.46 9.49
N SER A 33 3.28 -4.13 8.65
CA SER A 33 4.67 -3.78 8.35
C SER A 33 4.80 -3.42 6.89
N TYR A 34 5.81 -2.64 6.54
CA TYR A 34 6.16 -2.38 5.15
C TYR A 34 7.66 -2.42 4.92
N SER A 35 8.06 -2.68 3.69
CA SER A 35 9.44 -2.47 3.23
C SER A 35 9.45 -1.86 1.84
N VAL A 36 10.43 -0.99 1.61
CA VAL A 36 10.72 -0.43 0.29
C VAL A 36 12.11 -0.87 -0.10
N PHE A 37 12.21 -1.57 -1.23
CA PHE A 37 13.47 -2.12 -1.70
C PHE A 37 13.58 -2.00 -3.21
N ARG A 38 14.75 -2.37 -3.73
CA ARG A 38 15.00 -2.42 -5.17
C ARG A 38 15.34 -3.86 -5.55
N ASP A 39 14.55 -4.44 -6.45
CA ASP A 39 14.80 -5.75 -7.03
C ASP A 39 14.64 -5.69 -8.55
N ASP A 40 15.47 -6.44 -9.29
CA ASP A 40 15.52 -6.45 -10.76
C ASP A 40 15.47 -5.06 -11.44
N GLY A 41 16.06 -4.06 -10.78
CA GLY A 41 16.12 -2.67 -11.27
C GLY A 41 14.85 -1.85 -11.05
N ARG A 42 13.83 -2.39 -10.38
CA ARG A 42 12.56 -1.72 -10.05
C ARG A 42 12.48 -1.43 -8.55
N ILE A 43 11.82 -0.33 -8.18
CA ILE A 43 11.50 -0.04 -6.78
C ILE A 43 10.19 -0.77 -6.47
N GLU A 44 10.14 -1.43 -5.33
CA GLU A 44 9.00 -2.20 -4.87
C GLU A 44 8.59 -1.76 -3.46
N LEU A 45 7.28 -1.81 -3.21
CA LEU A 45 6.66 -1.68 -1.91
C LEU A 45 6.04 -3.03 -1.55
N ARG A 46 6.53 -3.67 -0.50
CA ARG A 46 5.86 -4.82 0.10
C ARG A 46 5.20 -4.38 1.39
N MET A 47 3.91 -4.67 1.54
CA MET A 47 3.18 -4.48 2.80
C MET A 47 2.79 -5.83 3.37
N ASN A 48 2.54 -5.87 4.68
CA ASN A 48 2.03 -7.07 5.31
C ASN A 48 1.10 -6.75 6.48
N PHE A 49 -0.16 -7.17 6.32
CA PHE A 49 -1.22 -7.10 7.31
C PHE A 49 -1.60 -8.49 7.82
N PHE A 50 -0.62 -9.20 8.43
CA PHE A 50 -0.64 -10.63 8.81
C PHE A 50 -1.92 -11.16 9.49
N ASN A 51 -2.73 -10.31 10.11
CA ASN A 51 -3.91 -10.72 10.88
C ASN A 51 -5.23 -10.16 10.35
N ASN A 52 -5.25 -9.57 9.14
CA ASN A 52 -6.48 -9.02 8.57
C ASN A 52 -6.75 -9.61 7.17
N PRO A 53 -7.66 -10.59 7.07
CA PRO A 53 -8.06 -11.17 5.77
C PRO A 53 -8.66 -10.16 4.79
N GLY A 54 -9.19 -9.02 5.26
CA GLY A 54 -9.70 -7.96 4.39
C GLY A 54 -8.61 -7.13 3.73
N PHE A 55 -7.34 -7.31 4.12
CA PHE A 55 -6.17 -6.57 3.62
C PHE A 55 -5.23 -7.47 2.81
N THR A 56 -5.64 -8.71 2.48
CA THR A 56 -4.77 -9.64 1.75
C THR A 56 -4.31 -9.11 0.41
N GLU A 57 -5.16 -8.34 -0.27
CA GLU A 57 -4.85 -7.65 -1.53
C GLU A 57 -3.67 -6.67 -1.39
N LEU A 58 -3.54 -6.02 -0.24
CA LEU A 58 -2.41 -5.10 -0.02
C LEU A 58 -1.10 -5.82 0.28
N ASN A 59 -1.11 -7.15 0.50
CA ASN A 59 0.09 -7.91 0.82
C ASN A 59 0.93 -8.31 -0.40
N ASP A 60 0.51 -7.92 -1.60
CA ASP A 60 1.22 -8.19 -2.85
C ASP A 60 2.50 -7.33 -3.02
N ASP A 61 3.26 -7.61 -4.08
CA ASP A 61 4.54 -6.98 -4.40
C ASP A 61 4.33 -5.79 -5.36
N TRP A 62 4.03 -4.62 -4.78
CA TRP A 62 3.66 -3.42 -5.54
C TRP A 62 4.85 -2.75 -6.23
N TYR A 63 4.85 -2.69 -7.57
CA TYR A 63 5.88 -2.03 -8.34
C TYR A 63 5.65 -0.52 -8.42
N PHE A 64 6.67 0.27 -8.06
CA PHE A 64 6.61 1.72 -8.14
C PHE A 64 6.46 2.23 -9.58
N ILE A 65 5.50 3.12 -9.81
CA ILE A 65 5.29 3.78 -11.11
C ILE A 65 5.77 5.22 -11.07
N SER A 66 5.27 6.02 -10.12
CA SER A 66 5.54 7.46 -10.09
C SER A 66 5.25 8.08 -8.73
N ILE A 67 5.92 9.20 -8.46
CA ILE A 67 5.62 10.10 -7.35
C ILE A 67 5.57 11.53 -7.86
N ASN A 68 4.59 12.29 -7.39
CA ASN A 68 4.56 13.74 -7.51
C ASN A 68 4.19 14.35 -6.15
N GLN A 69 3.92 15.66 -6.12
CA GLN A 69 3.61 16.38 -4.88
C GLN A 69 2.32 15.92 -4.18
N LYS A 70 1.46 15.16 -4.86
CA LYS A 70 0.15 14.76 -4.36
C LYS A 70 -0.06 13.27 -4.34
N ILE A 71 0.52 12.52 -5.28
CA ILE A 71 0.17 11.12 -5.51
C ILE A 71 1.43 10.28 -5.63
N ILE A 72 1.42 9.12 -4.98
CA ILE A 72 2.35 8.01 -5.20
C ILE A 72 1.55 6.88 -5.86
N ARG A 73 2.10 6.26 -6.91
CA ARG A 73 1.42 5.18 -7.67
C ARG A 73 2.24 3.91 -7.70
N PHE A 74 1.56 2.78 -7.58
CA PHE A 74 2.10 1.45 -7.75
C PHE A 74 1.19 0.56 -8.59
N ASP A 75 1.77 -0.46 -9.21
CA ASP A 75 1.09 -1.46 -10.04
C ASP A 75 1.48 -2.85 -9.55
N ASP A 76 0.50 -3.73 -9.43
CA ASP A 76 0.75 -5.17 -9.51
C ASP A 76 -0.21 -5.79 -10.53
N SER A 77 0.35 -6.36 -11.60
CA SER A 77 -0.35 -7.22 -12.56
C SER A 77 -1.66 -6.66 -13.17
N GLY A 78 -1.86 -5.34 -13.13
CA GLY A 78 -3.07 -4.67 -13.63
C GLY A 78 -3.87 -3.91 -12.56
N ASP A 79 -3.59 -4.16 -11.29
CA ASP A 79 -4.13 -3.40 -10.16
C ASP A 79 -3.33 -2.11 -9.96
N MET A 80 -4.01 -1.05 -9.54
CA MET A 80 -3.40 0.29 -9.43
C MET A 80 -3.63 0.83 -8.02
N LEU A 81 -2.57 0.87 -7.23
CA LEU A 81 -2.57 1.43 -5.90
C LEU A 81 -2.12 2.90 -5.93
N GLU A 82 -2.97 3.80 -5.45
CA GLU A 82 -2.67 5.23 -5.35
C GLU A 82 -2.73 5.72 -3.90
N PHE A 83 -1.63 6.30 -3.41
CA PHE A 83 -1.64 7.04 -2.15
C PHE A 83 -1.67 8.54 -2.40
N GLN A 84 -2.68 9.22 -1.86
CA GLN A 84 -2.73 10.68 -1.83
C GLN A 84 -1.99 11.22 -0.60
N GLN A 85 -0.98 12.05 -0.83
CA GLN A 85 -0.19 12.70 0.22
C GLN A 85 -1.02 13.81 0.89
N GLN A 86 -1.00 13.85 2.22
CA GLN A 86 -1.65 14.85 3.08
C GLN A 86 -0.64 15.89 3.59
#